data_AF-A0A0F8U2S1-F1
#
_entry.id   AF-A0A0F8U2S1-F1
#
_cell.length_a   1.000
_cell.length_b   1.000
_cell.length_c   1.000
_cell.angle_alpha   90.00
_cell.angle_beta   90.00
_cell.angle_gamma   90.00
#
_symmetry.space_group_name_H-M   'P 1'
#
loop_
_entity.id
_entity.type
_entity.pdbx_description
1 polymer ?
#
loop_
_entity_poly.entity_id
_entity_poly.type
_entity_poly.pdbx_seq_one_letter_code
_entity_poly.pdbx_strand_id
1 'polypeptide(L)'
;PGGQDSQVMTKDSTSLRANFVFQTADEPPAYIVVKTTGWLTGAKDVLDKVNDPGMADSINPNSYKYRVNLSMETGDDRYTFLNTLMWICSGCRRGHEVIFDAFRIN
;
A
#
# COMPACT_ATOMS: atom_id res chain seq x y z
N PRO A 1 -11.00 4.06 12.74
CA PRO A 1 -10.24 5.07 11.95
C PRO A 1 -8.92 5.41 12.66
N GLY A 2 -7.84 4.81 12.16
CA GLY A 2 -6.49 5.03 12.64
C GLY A 2 -5.53 4.56 11.56
N GLY A 3 -4.61 5.43 11.17
CA GLY A 3 -3.60 5.09 10.19
C GLY A 3 -2.65 6.26 9.98
N GLN A 4 -1.39 5.94 9.72
CA GLN A 4 -0.37 6.92 9.41
C GLN A 4 0.33 6.45 8.15
N ASP A 5 0.53 7.37 7.20
CA ASP A 5 1.44 7.19 6.07
C ASP A 5 2.55 8.25 6.18
N SER A 6 3.79 7.78 6.24
CA SER A 6 4.99 8.62 6.30
C SER A 6 5.76 8.47 5.01
N GLN A 7 5.90 9.56 4.27
CA GLN A 7 6.56 9.59 2.97
C GLN A 7 7.82 10.46 3.01
N VAL A 8 8.87 10.01 2.32
CA VAL A 8 10.07 10.80 2.03
C VAL A 8 10.25 10.84 0.53
N MET A 9 10.17 12.05 -0.04
CA MET A 9 10.25 12.29 -1.49
C MET A 9 11.65 12.76 -1.89
N THR A 10 12.19 12.15 -2.93
CA THR A 10 13.39 12.59 -3.65
C THR A 10 13.00 13.01 -5.08
N LYS A 11 13.99 13.34 -5.91
CA LYS A 11 13.75 13.76 -7.31
C LYS A 11 13.06 12.67 -8.15
N ASP A 12 13.34 11.40 -7.86
CA ASP A 12 13.05 10.23 -8.68
C ASP A 12 12.34 9.09 -7.92
N SER A 13 12.10 9.29 -6.61
CA SER A 13 11.45 8.29 -5.76
C SER A 13 10.65 8.91 -4.63
N THR A 14 9.69 8.15 -4.12
CA THR A 14 9.02 8.39 -2.85
C THR A 14 9.07 7.09 -2.06
N SER A 15 9.80 7.08 -0.94
CA SER A 15 9.72 5.98 0.01
C SER A 15 8.55 6.20 0.94
N LEU A 16 7.80 5.14 1.26
CA LEU A 16 6.63 5.21 2.12
C LEU A 16 6.67 4.14 3.22
N ARG A 17 6.08 4.48 4.35
CA ARG A 17 5.80 3.60 5.47
C ARG A 17 4.40 3.91 5.97
N ALA A 18 3.49 2.96 5.83
CA ALA A 18 2.13 3.12 6.31
C ALA A 18 1.74 2.02 7.31
N ASN A 19 0.93 2.39 8.28
CA ASN A 19 0.35 1.48 9.27
C ASN A 19 -1.14 1.77 9.37
N PHE A 20 -1.98 0.75 9.30
CA PHE A 20 -3.44 0.88 9.41
C PHE A 20 -4.03 -0.42 9.98
N VAL A 21 -5.31 -0.38 10.36
CA VAL A 21 -6.05 -1.55 10.87
C VAL A 21 -7.22 -1.82 9.95
N PHE A 22 -7.31 -3.05 9.45
CA PHE A 22 -8.47 -3.56 8.74
C PHE A 22 -9.41 -4.30 9.68
N GLN A 23 -10.70 -4.19 9.39
CA GLN A 23 -11.76 -4.94 10.05
C GLN A 23 -12.39 -5.86 8.99
N THR A 24 -12.45 -7.16 9.26
CA THR A 24 -13.10 -8.11 8.35
C THR A 24 -14.62 -7.97 8.43
N ALA A 25 -15.33 -8.47 7.43
CA ALA A 25 -16.79 -8.45 7.37
C ALA A 25 -17.45 -9.64 8.09
N ASP A 26 -16.65 -10.50 8.76
CA ASP A 26 -17.16 -11.65 9.51
C ASP A 26 -17.91 -11.21 10.79
N GLU A 27 -18.67 -12.11 11.39
CA GLU A 27 -19.33 -11.92 12.69
C GLU A 27 -18.85 -13.00 13.68
N PRO A 28 -18.09 -12.67 14.74
CA PRO A 28 -17.55 -11.35 15.06
C PRO A 28 -16.43 -10.93 14.09
N PRO A 29 -16.19 -9.62 13.91
CA PRO A 29 -15.14 -9.14 13.03
C PRO A 29 -13.75 -9.42 13.59
N ALA A 30 -12.82 -9.82 12.73
CA ALA A 30 -11.40 -9.86 13.05
C ALA A 30 -10.76 -8.49 12.77
N TYR A 31 -9.77 -8.13 13.57
CA TYR A 31 -8.96 -6.92 13.36
C TYR A 31 -7.55 -7.32 12.94
N ILE A 32 -7.07 -6.73 11.86
CA ILE A 32 -5.77 -7.04 11.25
C ILE A 32 -4.97 -5.74 11.17
N VAL A 33 -3.86 -5.67 11.88
CA VAL A 33 -2.88 -4.60 11.73
C VAL A 33 -2.10 -4.86 10.46
N VAL A 34 -2.03 -3.87 9.58
CA VAL A 34 -1.30 -3.95 8.32
C VAL A 34 -0.21 -2.90 8.32
N LYS A 35 1.00 -3.32 7.98
CA LYS A 35 2.17 -2.45 7.84
C LYS A 35 2.71 -2.59 6.43
N THR A 36 2.94 -1.47 5.76
CA THR A 36 3.51 -1.46 4.42
C THR A 36 4.76 -0.62 4.38
N THR A 37 5.81 -1.11 3.74
CA THR A 37 7.00 -0.33 3.42
C THR A 37 7.35 -0.50 1.95
N GLY A 38 7.67 0.58 1.27
CA GLY A 38 8.12 0.45 -0.11
C GLY A 38 8.38 1.77 -0.80
N TRP A 39 8.29 1.72 -2.13
CA TRP A 39 8.64 2.85 -2.99
C TRP A 39 7.65 3.04 -4.13
N LEU A 40 7.44 4.31 -4.43
CA LEU A 40 6.96 4.79 -5.72
C LEU A 40 8.17 5.36 -6.47
N THR A 41 8.47 4.86 -7.66
CA THR A 41 9.63 5.27 -8.49
C THR A 41 9.21 5.47 -9.94
N GLY A 42 9.87 6.41 -10.62
CA GLY A 42 9.53 6.76 -12.00
C GLY A 42 10.24 8.03 -12.46
N ALA A 43 9.98 8.42 -13.71
CA ALA A 43 10.44 9.71 -14.21
C ALA A 43 9.77 10.85 -13.42
N LYS A 44 10.50 11.94 -13.18
CA LYS A 44 10.02 13.04 -12.34
C LYS A 44 8.68 13.61 -12.80
N ASP A 45 8.53 13.86 -14.09
CA ASP A 45 7.31 14.42 -14.69
C ASP A 45 6.10 13.48 -14.56
N VAL A 46 6.33 12.16 -14.53
CA VAL A 46 5.30 11.16 -14.24
C VAL A 46 4.95 11.21 -12.75
N LEU A 47 5.94 11.20 -11.85
CA LEU A 47 5.69 11.20 -10.41
C LEU A 47 4.99 12.47 -9.92
N ASP A 48 5.32 13.64 -10.49
CA ASP A 48 4.65 14.90 -10.17
C ASP A 48 3.14 14.81 -10.48
N LYS A 49 2.77 14.22 -11.62
CA LYS A 49 1.35 14.01 -12.01
C LYS A 49 0.66 12.92 -11.19
N VAL A 50 1.37 11.86 -10.85
CA VAL A 50 0.84 10.77 -9.99
C VAL A 50 0.55 11.29 -8.57
N ASN A 51 1.34 12.24 -8.08
CA ASN A 51 1.15 12.85 -6.77
C ASN A 51 0.05 13.94 -6.75
N ASP A 52 -0.39 14.43 -7.91
CA ASP A 52 -1.53 15.35 -8.03
C ASP A 52 -2.84 14.55 -8.15
N PRO A 53 -3.75 14.62 -7.15
CA PRO A 53 -5.03 13.91 -7.19
C PRO A 53 -5.90 14.26 -8.40
N GLY A 54 -5.77 15.47 -8.96
CA GLY A 54 -6.51 15.89 -10.15
C GLY A 54 -5.96 15.28 -11.46
N MET A 55 -4.74 14.76 -11.43
CA MET A 55 -4.07 14.19 -12.61
C MET A 55 -3.80 12.69 -12.50
N ALA A 56 -3.78 12.11 -11.29
CA ALA A 56 -3.39 10.72 -11.03
C ALA A 56 -4.14 9.71 -11.92
N ASP A 57 -5.45 9.90 -12.12
CA ASP A 57 -6.29 9.02 -12.94
C ASP A 57 -5.95 9.03 -14.44
N SER A 58 -5.24 10.05 -14.90
CA SER A 58 -4.80 10.16 -16.31
C SER A 58 -3.49 9.42 -16.59
N ILE A 59 -2.77 8.97 -15.56
CA ILE A 59 -1.46 8.35 -15.70
C ILE A 59 -1.59 6.84 -15.77
N ASN A 60 -1.02 6.23 -16.82
CA ASN A 60 -0.94 4.78 -16.95
C ASN A 60 -0.12 4.19 -15.78
N PRO A 61 -0.68 3.30 -14.94
CA PRO A 61 0.05 2.69 -13.82
C PRO A 61 1.32 1.93 -14.21
N ASN A 62 1.47 1.54 -15.49
CA ASN A 62 2.68 0.88 -16.00
C ASN A 62 3.83 1.85 -16.31
N SER A 63 3.60 3.18 -16.28
CA SER A 63 4.65 4.17 -16.53
C SER A 63 5.47 4.52 -15.28
N TYR A 64 5.14 3.94 -14.13
CA TYR A 64 5.87 4.07 -12.87
C TYR A 64 5.84 2.73 -12.12
N LYS A 65 6.64 2.61 -11.07
CA LYS A 65 6.67 1.42 -10.21
C LYS A 65 6.27 1.81 -8.80
N TYR A 66 5.10 1.37 -8.38
CA TYR A 66 4.69 1.43 -6.99
C TYR A 66 4.73 0.01 -6.41
N ARG A 67 5.73 -0.28 -5.58
CA ARG A 67 5.97 -1.62 -5.02
C ARG A 67 6.19 -1.52 -3.53
N VAL A 68 5.45 -2.32 -2.77
CA VAL A 68 5.56 -2.36 -1.31
C VAL A 68 5.67 -3.80 -0.81
N ASN A 69 6.42 -3.99 0.26
CA ASN A 69 6.23 -5.14 1.13
C ASN A 69 5.06 -4.85 2.08
N LEU A 70 4.34 -5.90 2.44
CA LEU A 70 3.22 -5.83 3.35
C LEU A 70 3.34 -6.96 4.37
N SER A 71 3.23 -6.61 5.65
CA SER A 71 3.11 -7.55 6.75
C SER A 71 1.77 -7.35 7.46
N MET A 72 1.23 -8.43 8.01
CA MET A 72 -0.05 -8.43 8.71
C MET A 72 0.12 -9.07 10.09
N GLU A 73 -0.59 -8.53 11.07
CA GLU A 73 -0.60 -9.01 12.44
C GLU A 73 -2.04 -9.06 12.96
N THR A 74 -2.44 -10.17 13.57
CA THR A 74 -3.76 -10.34 14.18
C THR A 74 -3.70 -11.30 15.36
N GLY A 75 -4.57 -11.09 16.34
CA GLY A 75 -4.79 -12.00 17.46
C GLY A 75 -5.96 -12.96 17.24
N ASP A 76 -6.61 -12.94 16.08
CA ASP A 76 -7.75 -13.79 15.77
C ASP A 76 -7.31 -15.13 15.18
N ASP A 77 -7.67 -16.24 15.84
CA ASP A 77 -7.24 -17.60 15.48
C ASP A 77 -7.58 -17.99 14.04
N ARG A 78 -8.69 -17.47 13.49
CA ARG A 78 -9.13 -17.73 12.11
C ARG A 78 -8.13 -17.21 11.06
N TYR A 79 -7.34 -16.21 11.43
CA TYR A 79 -6.44 -15.49 10.53
C TYR A 79 -4.97 -15.55 10.97
N THR A 80 -4.62 -16.44 11.91
CA THR A 80 -3.24 -16.61 12.42
C THR A 80 -2.19 -16.89 11.34
N PHE A 81 -2.60 -17.46 10.21
CA PHE A 81 -1.72 -17.65 9.05
C PHE A 81 -1.14 -16.33 8.52
N LEU A 82 -1.82 -15.19 8.73
CA LEU A 82 -1.32 -13.88 8.31
C LEU A 82 -0.06 -13.46 9.06
N ASN A 83 0.12 -13.93 10.30
CA ASN A 83 1.25 -13.56 11.17
C ASN A 83 2.59 -14.16 10.71
N THR A 84 2.56 -15.16 9.81
CA THR A 84 3.75 -15.92 9.39
C THR A 84 4.05 -15.78 7.90
N LEU A 85 3.34 -14.90 7.19
CA LEU A 85 3.48 -14.70 5.75
C LEU A 85 4.10 -13.36 5.40
N MET A 86 4.72 -13.33 4.21
CA MET A 86 5.17 -12.10 3.57
C MET A 86 4.36 -11.86 2.29
N TRP A 87 4.04 -10.60 2.05
CA TRP A 87 3.31 -10.16 0.86
C TRP A 87 4.10 -9.09 0.14
N ILE A 88 4.03 -9.11 -1.19
CA ILE A 88 4.48 -8.02 -2.05
C ILE A 88 3.25 -7.47 -2.76
N CYS A 89 3.16 -6.14 -2.85
CA CYS A 89 2.06 -5.49 -3.55
C CYS A 89 2.54 -4.66 -4.73
N SER A 90 1.71 -4.64 -5.77
CA SER A 90 1.81 -3.69 -6.87
C SER A 90 0.73 -2.63 -6.71
N GLY A 91 1.12 -1.36 -6.70
CA GLY A 91 0.20 -0.25 -6.44
C GLY A 91 -0.08 0.65 -7.62
N CYS A 92 -1.16 1.40 -7.53
CA CYS A 92 -1.41 2.59 -8.32
C CYS A 92 -2.10 3.66 -7.46
N ARG A 93 -2.00 4.94 -7.88
CA ARG A 93 -2.81 6.02 -7.31
C ARG A 93 -4.01 6.27 -8.20
N ARG A 94 -5.16 6.51 -7.58
CA ARG A 94 -6.40 6.90 -8.25
C ARG A 94 -7.08 8.03 -7.47
N GLY A 95 -7.03 9.25 -8.00
CA GLY A 95 -7.45 10.44 -7.27
C GLY A 95 -6.82 10.54 -5.87
N HIS A 96 -7.65 10.43 -4.83
CA HIS A 96 -7.25 10.44 -3.43
C HIS A 96 -6.96 9.06 -2.83
N GLU A 97 -7.08 8.00 -3.63
CA GLU A 97 -6.94 6.62 -3.20
C GLU A 97 -5.61 6.02 -3.66
N VAL A 98 -5.12 5.05 -2.89
CA VAL A 98 -4.05 4.17 -3.29
C VAL A 98 -4.63 2.76 -3.35
N ILE A 99 -4.48 2.11 -4.50
CA ILE A 99 -4.92 0.73 -4.70
C ILE A 99 -3.69 -0.15 -4.73
N PHE A 100 -3.72 -1.25 -3.99
CA PHE A 100 -2.67 -2.25 -3.98
C PHE A 100 -3.26 -3.62 -4.30
N ASP A 101 -2.71 -4.27 -5.33
CA ASP A 101 -2.87 -5.71 -5.54
C ASP A 101 -1.80 -6.43 -4.73
N ALA A 102 -2.20 -7.27 -3.77
CA ALA A 102 -1.30 -7.98 -2.86
C ALA A 102 -1.11 -9.45 -3.28
N PHE A 103 0.15 -9.89 -3.31
CA PHE A 103 0.55 -11.23 -3.70
C PHE A 103 1.34 -11.89 -2.56
N ARG A 104 0.91 -13.08 -2.14
CA ARG A 104 1.61 -13.88 -1.13
C ARG A 104 2.89 -14.45 -1.72
N ILE A 105 3.97 -14.38 -0.97
CA ILE A 105 5.22 -15.09 -1.27
C ILE A 105 5.16 -16.48 -0.63
N ASN A 106 5.42 -17.53 -1.42
CA ASN A 106 5.45 -18.94 -0.99
C ASN A 106 6.87 -19.42 -0.74
#